data_AF-A0A9X2ZNC2-F1
#
_entry.id   AF-A0A9X2ZNC2-F1
#
_cell.length_a   1.000
_cell.length_b   1.000
_cell.length_c   1.000
_cell.angle_alpha   90.00
_cell.angle_beta   90.00
_cell.angle_gamma   90.00
#
_symmetry.space_group_name_H-M   'P 1'
#
loop_
_entity.id
_entity.type
_entity.pdbx_description
1 polymer ?
#
loop_
_entity_poly.entity_id
_entity_poly.type
_entity_poly.pdbx_seq_one_letter_code
_entity_poly.pdbx_strand_id
1 'polypeptide(L)'
;MPTTNQKLQMSTQDYENMLLGSYVRWCESVTVDAREYQKVFANAKINKWYIAEYAKCETEFNLLTQRYEKSITTDDLKRCYNNCTYKMFNQKPSILIQEITTTSTIDSLKFYGTKNSSLTFNLN
;
A
#
# COMPACT_ATOMS: atom_id res chain seq x y z
N MET A 1 -19.06 -19.85 3.05
CA MET A 1 -19.12 -18.62 3.86
C MET A 1 -19.36 -17.46 2.91
N PRO A 2 -20.26 -16.52 3.22
CA PRO A 2 -20.43 -15.32 2.40
C PRO A 2 -19.14 -14.51 2.36
N THR A 3 -18.82 -13.94 1.20
CA THR A 3 -17.65 -13.08 1.02
C THR A 3 -17.85 -11.73 1.71
N THR A 4 -16.76 -11.02 2.00
CA THR A 4 -16.81 -9.71 2.69
C THR A 4 -17.76 -8.73 2.01
N ASN A 5 -17.68 -8.59 0.68
CA ASN A 5 -18.57 -7.71 -0.09
C ASN A 5 -20.05 -8.13 -0.01
N GLN A 6 -20.36 -9.43 0.08
CA GLN A 6 -21.73 -9.91 0.28
C GLN A 6 -22.27 -9.50 1.66
N LYS A 7 -21.47 -9.64 2.72
CA LYS A 7 -21.84 -9.20 4.08
C LYS A 7 -22.10 -7.70 4.13
N LEU A 8 -21.28 -6.91 3.44
CA LEU A 8 -21.40 -5.46 3.40
C LEU A 8 -22.48 -4.96 2.42
N GLN A 9 -23.14 -5.87 1.68
CA GLN A 9 -24.12 -5.55 0.65
C GLN A 9 -23.57 -4.59 -0.41
N MET A 10 -22.31 -4.80 -0.81
CA MET A 10 -21.61 -3.99 -1.81
C MET A 10 -21.53 -4.73 -3.14
N SER A 11 -21.62 -4.00 -4.24
CA SER A 11 -21.24 -4.55 -5.54
C SER A 11 -19.74 -4.87 -5.54
N THR A 12 -19.31 -5.78 -6.43
CA THR A 12 -17.88 -6.07 -6.61
C THR A 12 -17.09 -4.81 -6.95
N GLN A 13 -17.62 -3.97 -7.83
CA GLN A 13 -16.98 -2.72 -8.23
C GLN A 13 -16.82 -1.74 -7.05
N ASP A 14 -17.86 -1.57 -6.23
CA ASP A 14 -17.79 -0.67 -5.07
C ASP A 14 -16.79 -1.17 -4.04
N TYR A 15 -16.71 -2.49 -3.86
CA TYR A 15 -15.77 -3.12 -2.95
C TYR A 15 -14.32 -2.94 -3.43
N GLU A 16 -14.06 -3.15 -4.73
CA GLU A 16 -12.74 -2.90 -5.32
C GLU A 16 -12.35 -1.43 -5.22
N ASN A 17 -13.28 -0.51 -5.48
CA ASN A 17 -13.05 0.94 -5.33
C ASN A 17 -12.76 1.30 -3.87
N MET A 18 -13.44 0.69 -2.91
CA MET A 18 -13.19 0.89 -1.48
C MET A 18 -11.80 0.39 -1.09
N LEU A 19 -11.41 -0.80 -1.55
CA LEU A 19 -10.09 -1.38 -1.30
C LEU A 19 -8.97 -0.52 -1.91
N LEU A 20 -9.14 -0.10 -3.17
CA LEU A 20 -8.20 0.79 -3.85
C LEU A 20 -8.11 2.14 -3.13
N GLY A 21 -9.24 2.72 -2.75
CA GLY A 21 -9.28 3.98 -1.99
C GLY A 21 -8.61 3.85 -0.62
N SER A 22 -8.74 2.70 0.04
CA SER A 22 -8.02 2.40 1.28
C SER A 22 -6.51 2.31 1.06
N TYR A 23 -6.08 1.67 -0.03
CA TYR A 23 -4.66 1.58 -0.39
C TYR A 23 -4.06 2.95 -0.70
N VAL A 24 -4.75 3.78 -1.49
CA VAL A 24 -4.35 5.15 -1.81
C VAL A 24 -4.15 5.97 -0.54
N ARG A 25 -5.15 5.99 0.36
CA ARG A 25 -5.06 6.73 1.64
C ARG A 25 -3.94 6.20 2.53
N TRP A 26 -3.71 4.89 2.53
CA TRP A 26 -2.59 4.32 3.29
C TRP A 26 -1.25 4.77 2.71
N CYS A 27 -1.08 4.78 1.38
CA CYS A 27 0.12 5.31 0.73
C CYS A 27 0.37 6.79 1.11
N GLU A 28 -0.68 7.62 1.11
CA GLU A 28 -0.59 9.01 1.56
C GLU A 28 -0.14 9.09 3.03
N SER A 29 -0.67 8.23 3.90
CA SER A 29 -0.34 8.25 5.35
C SER A 29 1.10 7.87 5.67
N VAL A 30 1.80 7.17 4.77
CA VAL A 30 3.18 6.68 4.99
C VAL A 30 4.23 7.44 4.19
N THR A 31 3.84 8.47 3.44
CA THR A 31 4.72 9.28 2.59
C THR A 31 4.65 10.75 2.95
N VAL A 32 5.73 11.50 2.70
CA VAL A 32 5.80 12.92 3.03
C VAL A 32 5.55 13.81 1.81
N ASP A 33 5.94 13.34 0.62
CA ASP A 33 5.82 14.10 -0.62
C ASP A 33 5.29 13.28 -1.80
N ALA A 34 4.96 13.98 -2.89
CA ALA A 34 4.38 13.38 -4.08
C ALA A 34 5.32 12.38 -4.78
N ARG A 35 6.64 12.56 -4.68
CA ARG A 35 7.62 11.66 -5.30
C ARG A 35 7.69 10.35 -4.54
N GLU A 36 7.74 10.41 -3.20
CA GLU A 36 7.65 9.23 -2.36
C GLU A 36 6.33 8.51 -2.56
N TYR A 37 5.21 9.25 -2.58
CA TYR A 37 3.88 8.71 -2.86
C TYR A 37 3.86 7.90 -4.15
N GLN A 38 4.31 8.48 -5.27
CA GLN A 38 4.35 7.79 -6.55
C GLN A 38 5.17 6.50 -6.51
N LYS A 39 6.33 6.54 -5.85
CA LYS A 39 7.19 5.35 -5.72
C LYS A 39 6.55 4.27 -4.86
N VAL A 40 5.91 4.63 -3.74
CA VAL A 40 5.24 3.69 -2.84
C VAL A 40 4.02 3.07 -3.50
N PHE A 41 3.19 3.91 -4.13
CA PHE A 41 1.96 3.51 -4.81
C PHE A 41 2.23 2.59 -6.02
N ALA A 42 3.28 2.87 -6.81
CA ALA A 42 3.64 2.05 -7.96
C ALA A 42 4.44 0.78 -7.61
N ASN A 43 4.83 0.58 -6.33
CA ASN A 43 5.69 -0.53 -5.97
C ASN A 43 4.90 -1.83 -5.77
N ALA A 44 5.15 -2.81 -6.65
CA ALA A 44 4.47 -4.11 -6.61
C ALA A 44 4.72 -4.92 -5.33
N LYS A 45 5.89 -4.80 -4.68
CA LYS A 45 6.17 -5.50 -3.41
C LYS A 45 5.33 -4.90 -2.27
N ILE A 46 5.22 -3.58 -2.24
CA ILE A 46 4.37 -2.88 -1.26
C ILE A 46 2.91 -3.23 -1.49
N ASN A 47 2.41 -3.18 -2.73
CA ASN A 47 1.04 -3.54 -3.03
C ASN A 47 0.73 -4.98 -2.58
N LYS A 48 1.62 -5.95 -2.90
CA LYS A 48 1.48 -7.34 -2.44
C LYS A 48 1.45 -7.46 -0.92
N TRP A 49 2.33 -6.75 -0.21
CA TRP A 49 2.33 -6.71 1.24
C TRP A 49 1.00 -6.15 1.78
N TYR A 50 0.53 -5.03 1.20
CA TYR A 50 -0.70 -4.38 1.62
C TYR A 50 -1.91 -5.31 1.48
N ILE A 51 -2.06 -5.95 0.31
CA ILE A 51 -3.14 -6.91 0.06
C ILE A 51 -3.07 -8.07 1.06
N ALA A 52 -1.87 -8.58 1.34
CA ALA A 52 -1.68 -9.69 2.28
C ALA A 52 -2.07 -9.32 3.72
N GLU A 53 -1.69 -8.14 4.21
CA GLU A 53 -2.10 -7.67 5.54
C GLU A 53 -3.60 -7.32 5.58
N TYR A 54 -4.12 -6.72 4.52
CA TYR A 54 -5.53 -6.39 4.42
C TYR A 54 -6.40 -7.65 4.49
N ALA A 55 -6.00 -8.74 3.83
CA ALA A 55 -6.67 -10.04 3.90
C ALA A 55 -6.74 -10.60 5.33
N LYS A 56 -5.76 -10.30 6.20
CA LYS A 56 -5.82 -10.67 7.62
C LYS A 56 -6.88 -9.88 8.37
N CYS A 57 -7.02 -8.59 8.07
CA CYS A 57 -8.11 -7.76 8.61
C CYS A 57 -9.48 -8.30 8.19
N GLU A 58 -9.61 -8.77 6.96
CA GLU A 58 -10.86 -9.39 6.50
C GLU A 58 -11.12 -10.75 7.15
N THR A 59 -10.07 -11.51 7.42
CA THR A 59 -10.18 -12.76 8.18
C THR A 59 -10.68 -12.47 9.59
N GLU A 60 -10.15 -11.45 10.27
CA GLU A 60 -10.63 -11.00 11.58
C GLU A 60 -12.10 -10.57 11.52
N PHE A 61 -12.48 -9.73 10.57
CA PHE A 61 -13.86 -9.31 10.36
C PHE A 61 -14.80 -10.51 10.17
N ASN A 62 -14.39 -11.49 9.38
CA ASN A 62 -15.18 -12.70 9.15
C ASN A 62 -15.36 -13.52 10.43
N LEU A 63 -14.30 -13.68 11.24
CA LEU A 63 -14.37 -14.37 12.53
C LEU A 63 -15.29 -13.66 13.53
N LEU A 64 -15.21 -12.33 13.61
CA LEU A 64 -16.02 -11.53 14.54
C LEU A 64 -17.50 -11.55 14.17
N THR A 65 -17.84 -11.62 12.88
CA THR A 65 -19.21 -11.52 12.40
C THR A 65 -19.91 -12.85 12.17
N GLN A 66 -19.15 -13.95 12.07
CA GLN A 66 -19.67 -15.28 11.72
C GLN A 66 -20.89 -15.71 12.54
N ARG A 67 -20.90 -15.40 13.85
CA ARG A 67 -21.98 -15.83 14.76
C ARG A 67 -23.24 -14.97 14.68
N TYR A 68 -23.14 -13.80 14.06
CA TYR A 68 -24.15 -12.75 14.16
C TYR A 68 -24.78 -12.38 12.82
N GLU A 69 -24.48 -13.10 11.74
CA GLU A 69 -24.92 -12.80 10.37
C GLU A 69 -26.44 -12.61 10.20
N LYS A 70 -27.26 -13.13 11.13
CA LYS A 70 -28.73 -13.02 11.10
C LYS A 70 -29.31 -11.97 12.03
N SER A 71 -28.52 -11.39 12.93
CA SER A 71 -29.01 -10.56 14.04
C SER A 71 -28.39 -9.16 14.08
N ILE A 72 -27.52 -8.80 13.12
CA ILE A 72 -26.85 -7.49 13.08
C ILE A 72 -27.19 -6.75 11.81
N THR A 73 -27.21 -5.43 11.91
CA THR A 73 -27.52 -4.57 10.77
C THR A 73 -26.32 -4.45 9.83
N THR A 74 -26.55 -4.10 8.57
CA THR A 74 -25.49 -3.80 7.60
C THR A 74 -24.58 -2.67 8.08
N ASP A 75 -25.11 -1.69 8.83
CA ASP A 75 -24.33 -0.57 9.34
C ASP A 75 -23.39 -1.00 10.48
N ASP A 76 -23.81 -1.93 11.34
CA ASP A 76 -22.93 -2.52 12.35
C ASP A 76 -21.80 -3.34 11.70
N LEU A 77 -22.12 -4.07 10.63
CA LEU A 77 -21.12 -4.78 9.82
C LEU A 77 -20.09 -3.81 9.22
N LYS A 78 -20.54 -2.69 8.64
CA LYS A 78 -19.65 -1.66 8.10
C LYS A 78 -18.75 -1.05 9.19
N ARG A 79 -19.29 -0.78 10.38
CA ARG A 79 -18.51 -0.28 11.53
C ARG A 79 -17.46 -1.30 11.98
N CYS A 80 -17.84 -2.56 12.11
CA CYS A 80 -16.92 -3.64 12.45
C CYS A 80 -15.80 -3.77 11.42
N TYR A 81 -16.16 -3.77 10.13
CA TYR A 81 -15.20 -3.82 9.04
C TYR A 81 -14.21 -2.66 9.06
N ASN A 82 -14.70 -1.43 9.26
CA ASN A 82 -13.85 -0.25 9.40
C ASN A 82 -12.90 -0.39 10.58
N ASN A 83 -13.34 -0.90 11.73
CA ASN A 83 -12.48 -1.11 12.89
C ASN A 83 -11.37 -2.14 12.62
N CYS A 84 -11.67 -3.22 11.89
CA CYS A 84 -10.68 -4.22 11.51
C CYS A 84 -9.64 -3.62 10.55
N THR A 85 -10.08 -2.89 9.53
CA THR A 85 -9.21 -2.34 8.47
C THR A 85 -8.44 -1.10 8.89
N TYR A 86 -8.95 -0.32 9.86
CA TYR A 86 -8.25 0.87 10.40
C TYR A 86 -6.87 0.54 10.98
N LYS A 87 -6.66 -0.71 11.44
CA LYS A 87 -5.36 -1.19 11.93
C LYS A 87 -4.25 -1.08 10.89
N MET A 88 -4.58 -1.11 9.61
CA MET A 88 -3.62 -0.94 8.51
C MET A 88 -2.85 0.38 8.61
N PHE A 89 -3.46 1.45 9.11
CA PHE A 89 -2.79 2.75 9.27
C PHE A 89 -1.75 2.79 10.40
N ASN A 90 -1.77 1.79 11.29
CA ASN A 90 -0.77 1.64 12.35
C ASN A 90 0.36 0.69 11.96
N GLN A 91 0.29 0.06 10.78
CA GLN A 91 1.25 -0.93 10.32
C GLN A 91 1.90 -0.46 9.03
N LYS A 92 3.22 -0.64 8.94
CA LYS A 92 3.96 -0.35 7.71
C LYS A 92 5.16 -1.28 7.55
N PRO A 93 5.48 -1.71 6.33
CA PRO A 93 6.66 -2.52 6.07
C PRO A 93 7.87 -1.59 6.03
N SER A 94 8.37 -1.19 7.21
CA SER A 94 9.41 -0.16 7.36
C SER A 94 10.62 -0.39 6.47
N ILE A 95 11.07 -1.65 6.32
CA ILE A 95 12.20 -2.02 5.46
C ILE A 95 11.89 -1.73 3.99
N LEU A 96 10.74 -2.17 3.48
CA LEU A 96 10.34 -1.95 2.09
C LEU A 96 10.19 -0.46 1.78
N ILE A 97 9.67 0.32 2.73
CA ILE A 97 9.51 1.77 2.57
C ILE A 97 10.89 2.44 2.53
N GLN A 98 11.81 2.09 3.44
CA GLN A 98 13.15 2.67 3.50
C GLN A 98 13.97 2.39 2.23
N GLU A 99 13.87 1.20 1.65
CA GLU A 99 14.54 0.85 0.39
C GLU A 99 14.12 1.81 -0.74
N ILE A 100 12.83 2.13 -0.82
CA ILE A 100 12.26 2.96 -1.88
C ILE A 100 12.65 4.44 -1.73
N THR A 101 12.70 4.94 -0.48
CA THR A 101 13.07 6.33 -0.22
C THR A 101 14.58 6.55 -0.42
N THR A 102 15.42 5.60 -0.01
CA THR A 102 16.90 5.72 -0.05
C THR A 102 17.51 5.59 -1.45
N THR A 103 16.85 4.88 -2.37
CA THR A 103 17.44 4.57 -3.69
C THR A 103 17.78 5.82 -4.53
N SER A 104 17.15 6.99 -4.27
CA SER A 104 17.45 8.21 -5.04
C SER A 104 18.80 8.88 -4.75
N THR A 105 19.44 8.62 -3.61
CA THR A 105 20.70 9.33 -3.26
C THR A 105 21.93 8.73 -3.91
N ILE A 106 21.89 7.43 -4.27
CA ILE A 106 23.05 6.71 -4.82
C ILE A 106 23.17 6.90 -6.34
N ASP A 107 22.05 7.00 -7.07
CA ASP A 107 22.08 7.17 -8.52
C ASP A 107 22.61 8.54 -8.95
N SER A 108 22.44 9.58 -8.13
CA SER A 108 23.05 10.90 -8.35
C SER A 108 24.57 10.93 -8.18
N LEU A 109 25.17 9.97 -7.47
CA LEU A 109 26.62 9.89 -7.27
C LEU A 109 27.35 9.17 -8.42
N LYS A 110 26.64 8.39 -9.24
CA LYS A 110 27.26 7.63 -10.35
C LYS A 110 27.50 8.46 -11.61
N PHE A 111 26.90 9.64 -11.74
CA PHE A 111 27.04 10.49 -12.94
C PHE A 111 28.27 11.41 -12.95
N TYR A 112 29.00 11.55 -11.85
CA TYR A 112 30.20 12.41 -11.78
C TYR A 112 31.53 11.67 -12.04
N GLY A 113 31.47 10.44 -12.58
CA GLY A 113 32.63 9.55 -12.72
C GLY A 113 32.95 9.09 -14.14
N THR A 114 32.73 9.90 -15.18
CA THR A 114 33.25 9.59 -16.52
C THR A 114 34.50 10.42 -16.82
N LYS A 115 35.68 9.80 -16.68
CA LYS A 115 36.92 10.29 -17.29
C LYS A 115 36.71 10.30 -18.81
N ASN A 116 36.71 11.48 -19.41
CA ASN A 116 36.74 11.64 -20.86
C ASN A 116 38.12 11.20 -21.39
N SER A 117 38.20 10.03 -21.99
CA SER A 117 39.38 9.52 -22.70
C SER A 117 39.41 10.12 -24.11
N SER A 118 39.92 11.35 -24.30
CA SER A 118 40.44 11.83 -25.58
C SER A 118 40.79 13.32 -25.54
N LEU A 119 42.03 13.66 -25.19
CA LEU A 119 42.71 14.86 -25.67
C LEU A 119 44.23 14.63 -25.59
N THR A 120 44.82 14.00 -26.60
CA THR A 120 46.24 14.19 -26.91
C THR A 120 46.36 15.40 -27.84
N PHE A 121 46.77 16.54 -27.32
CA PHE A 121 47.29 17.63 -28.15
C PHE A 121 48.80 17.43 -28.26
N ASN A 122 49.26 17.03 -29.45
CA ASN A 122 50.67 17.11 -29.82
C ASN A 122 51.02 18.60 -29.98
N LEU A 123 51.98 19.07 -29.20
CA LEU A 123 52.64 20.36 -29.42
C LEU A 123 53.86 20.09 -30.30
N ASN A 124 53.82 20.59 -31.54
CA ASN A 124 55.01 20.84 -32.35
C ASN A 124 55.59 22.21 -31.96
#